data_AF-A0A2R8M6X7-F1
#
_entry.id   AF-A0A2R8M6X7-F1
#
_cell.length_a   1.000
_cell.length_b   1.000
_cell.length_c   1.000
_cell.angle_alpha   90.00
_cell.angle_beta   90.00
_cell.angle_gamma   90.00
#
_symmetry.space_group_name_H-M   'P 1'
#
loop_
_entity.id
_entity.type
_entity.pdbx_description
1 polymer ?
#
loop_
_entity_poly.entity_id
_entity_poly.type
_entity_poly.pdbx_seq_one_letter_code
_entity_poly.pdbx_strand_id
1 'polypeptide(L)'
;MLLARMNPQVQPENSGADAGPEQPLRERKPADLLVVKERNGVQCLLAPRDGDAQPRETWGKKIDFLLSVVGFAVDLANVWRFPYLCYKNGGGAFLIPYTLFLIIAGMPLFYMELALGQYNREGAATVWKICPIFKGVGYAVILIALYVGFYYNVIIAWSLYYLFSSFTLNLPWTDCGHAWNSPNCTDPKLLNGSVLGNHTKYSKYKFTPAAEFYERGVLHLHESSGIHDIGLPQWQLLLCLMIVVIVLYFSLWKGVKTSGKVVWITATLPYFVLFVLLVHGVTLPGASNGINAYLHIDFYRLKEATVWIDAATQIFFSLGAGFGVLIAFASYNKFDNNCYRDALLTSSINCITSFVSGFAIFSILGYMAHEHKVNIEDVATEGAGLVFILYPEAISTLSGSTFWAVVFFIMLLALGLDSSMGGMEAIITGLADDFQVLKRHRKLFTFGVTFGTFLLALFCITKGGIYVLTLLDTFAAGTSILFAVLMEAIGVSWFYGVDRFSNDIQQMMGFRPGLYWRLCWKFVSPAFLLFVVVVSIINFKPLSYDDYIFPPWANWVGWGISLSSMVLVPIYMIYKFLSTQGSLWEVSSGPPQGNRVGGG
;
A
#
# COMPACT_ATOMS: atom_id res chain seq x y z
N MET A 1 8.25 27.47 -67.01
CA MET A 1 8.63 28.84 -67.46
C MET A 1 8.05 29.81 -66.43
N LEU A 2 8.92 30.33 -65.54
CA LEU A 2 9.50 31.69 -65.58
C LEU A 2 8.47 32.76 -65.15
N LEU A 3 8.57 33.32 -63.93
CA LEU A 3 9.24 34.61 -63.59
C LEU A 3 8.57 35.79 -64.32
N ALA A 4 8.30 36.99 -63.78
CA ALA A 4 8.73 37.80 -62.64
C ALA A 4 7.77 39.04 -62.63
N ARG A 5 7.29 39.58 -61.51
CA ARG A 5 7.89 40.57 -60.56
C ARG A 5 7.76 42.06 -60.98
N MET A 6 7.47 42.89 -59.96
CA MET A 6 7.63 44.36 -59.78
C MET A 6 6.43 45.28 -60.12
N ASN A 7 5.72 45.88 -59.15
CA ASN A 7 5.98 47.08 -58.27
C ASN A 7 5.49 48.41 -58.93
N PRO A 8 5.26 49.56 -58.23
CA PRO A 8 5.07 49.84 -56.79
C PRO A 8 3.97 50.91 -56.45
N GLN A 9 3.88 51.18 -55.14
CA GLN A 9 3.18 52.20 -54.33
C GLN A 9 2.86 53.61 -54.88
N VAL A 10 1.80 54.22 -54.34
CA VAL A 10 1.71 55.67 -53.98
C VAL A 10 0.85 55.88 -52.72
N GLN A 11 1.37 56.64 -51.75
CA GLN A 11 0.73 57.38 -50.63
C GLN A 11 1.01 58.89 -50.89
N PRO A 12 0.60 59.90 -50.08
CA PRO A 12 -0.37 60.02 -48.97
C PRO A 12 -1.25 61.31 -49.05
N GLU A 13 -2.14 61.60 -48.08
CA GLU A 13 -2.29 62.97 -47.53
C GLU A 13 -3.03 63.03 -46.18
N ASN A 14 -2.57 63.95 -45.33
CA ASN A 14 -2.90 64.19 -43.92
C ASN A 14 -4.11 65.13 -43.72
N SER A 15 -4.85 65.02 -42.62
CA SER A 15 -5.20 66.15 -41.71
C SER A 15 -5.73 65.62 -40.37
N GLY A 16 -5.27 66.22 -39.26
CA GLY A 16 -5.38 65.64 -37.91
C GLY A 16 -6.43 66.21 -36.96
N ALA A 17 -6.52 65.59 -35.78
CA ALA A 17 -6.82 66.18 -34.47
C ALA A 17 -6.60 65.12 -33.37
N ASP A 18 -6.04 65.56 -32.25
CA ASP A 18 -5.47 64.78 -31.14
C ASP A 18 -6.50 64.22 -30.12
N ALA A 19 -6.10 63.13 -29.43
CA ALA A 19 -6.29 62.82 -28.00
C ALA A 19 -6.95 61.46 -27.61
N GLY A 20 -6.13 60.54 -27.07
CA GLY A 20 -6.52 59.45 -26.13
C GLY A 20 -6.39 58.01 -26.64
N PRO A 21 -5.72 57.07 -25.91
CA PRO A 21 -5.39 55.75 -26.46
C PRO A 21 -6.55 54.75 -26.33
N GLU A 22 -7.20 54.40 -27.44
CA GLU A 22 -8.03 53.20 -27.55
C GLU A 22 -7.12 51.96 -27.65
N GLN A 23 -7.23 51.04 -26.67
CA GLN A 23 -6.72 49.68 -26.79
C GLN A 23 -7.57 48.90 -27.80
N PRO A 24 -6.98 48.12 -28.73
CA PRO A 24 -7.77 47.44 -29.75
C PRO A 24 -8.57 46.28 -29.15
N LEU A 25 -9.88 46.26 -29.49
CA LEU A 25 -10.81 45.16 -29.25
C LEU A 25 -10.19 43.81 -29.67
N ARG A 26 -10.12 42.89 -28.73
CA ARG A 26 -9.79 41.48 -28.96
C ARG A 26 -10.94 40.84 -29.75
N GLU A 27 -10.71 40.48 -31.00
CA GLU A 27 -11.66 39.75 -31.87
C GLU A 27 -12.28 38.55 -31.13
N ARG A 28 -13.61 38.55 -30.99
CA ARG A 28 -14.39 37.37 -30.59
C ARG A 28 -14.57 36.45 -31.79
N LYS A 29 -13.94 35.27 -31.78
CA LYS A 29 -14.33 34.17 -32.68
C LYS A 29 -15.74 33.66 -32.31
N PRO A 30 -16.62 33.38 -33.28
CA PRO A 30 -17.95 32.87 -33.01
C PRO A 30 -17.88 31.44 -32.45
N ALA A 31 -18.73 31.14 -31.46
CA ALA A 31 -18.86 29.81 -30.88
C ALA A 31 -19.58 28.87 -31.85
N ASP A 32 -19.00 27.70 -32.13
CA ASP A 32 -19.64 26.67 -32.96
C ASP A 32 -20.76 25.99 -32.17
N LEU A 33 -21.99 26.13 -32.67
CA LEU A 33 -23.19 25.55 -32.09
C LEU A 33 -23.41 24.14 -32.68
N LEU A 34 -23.12 23.09 -31.92
CA LEU A 34 -23.41 21.71 -32.33
C LEU A 34 -24.90 21.39 -32.13
N VAL A 35 -25.66 21.39 -33.22
CA VAL A 35 -27.06 20.95 -33.23
C VAL A 35 -27.12 19.45 -33.47
N VAL A 36 -27.34 18.66 -32.42
CA VAL A 36 -27.69 17.23 -32.56
C VAL A 36 -29.21 17.14 -32.68
N LYS A 37 -29.69 16.67 -33.83
CA LYS A 37 -31.11 16.48 -34.12
C LYS A 37 -31.54 15.04 -33.80
N GLU A 38 -32.08 14.81 -32.62
CA GLU A 38 -32.95 13.64 -32.37
C GLU A 38 -34.43 14.04 -32.47
N ARG A 39 -35.25 13.11 -32.96
CA ARG A 39 -36.70 13.30 -33.11
C ARG A 39 -37.31 13.52 -31.71
N ASN A 40 -37.82 14.75 -31.50
CA ASN A 40 -38.57 15.27 -30.35
C ASN A 40 -37.74 15.97 -29.26
N GLY A 41 -37.41 17.25 -29.50
CA GLY A 41 -36.96 18.21 -28.48
C GLY A 41 -35.53 18.68 -28.66
N VAL A 42 -35.34 19.95 -29.02
CA VAL A 42 -34.00 20.57 -29.16
C VAL A 42 -33.50 20.97 -27.79
N GLN A 43 -32.43 20.33 -27.30
CA GLN A 43 -31.71 20.74 -26.11
C GLN A 43 -30.37 21.35 -26.50
N CYS A 44 -30.23 22.68 -26.32
CA CYS A 44 -28.96 23.37 -26.50
C CYS A 44 -28.03 23.02 -25.33
N LEU A 45 -27.16 22.03 -25.52
CA LEU A 45 -26.02 21.81 -24.65
C LEU A 45 -24.96 22.85 -25.00
N LEU A 46 -24.68 23.78 -24.07
CA LEU A 46 -23.45 24.56 -24.09
C LEU A 46 -22.28 23.57 -24.07
N ALA A 47 -21.55 23.45 -25.17
CA ALA A 47 -20.27 22.75 -25.18
C ALA A 47 -19.39 23.37 -24.09
N PRO A 48 -18.72 22.56 -23.24
CA PRO A 48 -17.74 23.07 -22.31
C PRO A 48 -16.70 23.88 -23.10
N ARG A 49 -16.31 25.04 -22.61
CA ARG A 49 -15.22 25.82 -23.22
C ARG A 49 -13.99 24.90 -23.34
N ASP A 50 -13.56 24.65 -24.57
CA ASP A 50 -12.28 24.00 -24.88
C ASP A 50 -11.15 24.78 -24.19
N GLY A 51 -10.68 24.28 -23.03
CA GLY A 51 -9.67 24.97 -22.24
C GLY A 51 -9.23 24.31 -20.92
N ASP A 52 -10.11 23.58 -20.21
CA ASP A 52 -9.77 23.14 -18.82
C ASP A 52 -9.93 21.64 -18.50
N ALA A 53 -10.46 20.81 -19.40
CA ALA A 53 -10.53 19.36 -19.17
C ALA A 53 -9.44 18.64 -19.98
N GLN A 54 -8.18 18.69 -19.51
CA GLN A 54 -7.18 17.78 -20.08
C GLN A 54 -7.65 16.33 -19.90
N PRO A 55 -7.67 15.51 -20.96
CA PRO A 55 -8.08 14.11 -20.85
C PRO A 55 -7.20 13.41 -19.83
N ARG A 56 -7.81 12.71 -18.88
CA ARG A 56 -7.07 11.97 -17.83
C ARG A 56 -6.09 11.01 -18.52
N GLU A 57 -4.85 11.03 -18.04
CA GLU A 57 -3.83 10.10 -18.51
C GLU A 57 -4.31 8.65 -18.36
N THR A 58 -3.75 7.76 -19.18
CA THR A 58 -4.07 6.33 -19.13
C THR A 58 -2.81 5.50 -19.12
N TRP A 59 -2.90 4.28 -18.62
CA TRP A 59 -1.82 3.30 -18.68
C TRP A 59 -1.32 3.09 -20.11
N GLY A 60 -0.02 2.87 -20.28
CA GLY A 60 0.57 2.62 -21.61
C GLY A 60 0.01 1.35 -22.25
N LYS A 61 -0.01 0.26 -21.47
CA LYS A 61 -0.62 -1.02 -21.81
C LYS A 61 -1.45 -1.54 -20.64
N LYS A 62 -2.42 -2.43 -20.91
CA LYS A 62 -3.21 -3.09 -19.85
C LYS A 62 -2.34 -3.86 -18.84
N ILE A 63 -1.26 -4.48 -19.32
CA ILE A 63 -0.33 -5.20 -18.44
C ILE A 63 0.44 -4.26 -17.51
N ASP A 64 0.68 -3.00 -17.90
CA ASP A 64 1.32 -2.02 -17.01
C ASP A 64 0.43 -1.81 -15.76
N PHE A 65 -0.89 -1.67 -15.95
CA PHE A 65 -1.86 -1.63 -14.85
C PHE A 65 -1.86 -2.91 -14.01
N LEU A 66 -1.97 -4.08 -14.66
CA LEU A 66 -2.03 -5.36 -13.94
C LEU A 66 -0.77 -5.58 -13.09
N LEU A 67 0.42 -5.31 -13.62
CA LEU A 67 1.67 -5.43 -12.89
C LEU A 67 1.77 -4.39 -11.76
N SER A 68 1.27 -3.16 -11.95
CA SER A 68 1.21 -2.17 -10.87
C SER A 68 0.30 -2.61 -9.72
N VAL A 69 -0.88 -3.18 -10.01
CA VAL A 69 -1.77 -3.68 -8.96
C VAL A 69 -1.19 -4.93 -8.29
N VAL A 70 -0.59 -5.85 -9.05
CA VAL A 70 0.07 -7.04 -8.50
C VAL A 70 1.27 -6.65 -7.64
N GLY A 71 2.14 -5.74 -8.09
CA GLY A 71 3.29 -5.27 -7.32
C GLY A 71 2.89 -4.49 -6.06
N PHE A 72 1.74 -3.80 -6.09
CA PHE A 72 1.21 -3.18 -4.87
C PHE A 72 0.70 -4.22 -3.86
N ALA A 73 -0.09 -5.20 -4.32
CA ALA A 73 -0.69 -6.22 -3.45
C ALA A 73 0.35 -7.24 -2.95
N VAL A 74 1.36 -7.57 -3.77
CA VAL A 74 2.42 -8.50 -3.40
C VAL A 74 3.59 -7.73 -2.80
N ASP A 75 3.68 -7.77 -1.48
CA ASP A 75 4.63 -7.01 -0.68
C ASP A 75 5.42 -7.91 0.28
N LEU A 76 6.11 -7.27 1.23
CA LEU A 76 6.84 -7.97 2.29
C LEU A 76 5.92 -8.85 3.15
N ALA A 77 4.65 -8.46 3.37
CA ALA A 77 3.68 -9.21 4.17
C ALA A 77 3.37 -10.60 3.59
N ASN A 78 3.42 -10.76 2.26
CA ASN A 78 3.29 -12.07 1.63
C ASN A 78 4.44 -13.00 2.00
N VAL A 79 5.64 -12.47 2.24
CA VAL A 79 6.86 -13.25 2.51
C VAL A 79 7.06 -13.47 4.00
N TRP A 80 6.89 -12.45 4.85
CA TRP A 80 7.29 -12.54 6.26
C TRP A 80 6.16 -12.73 7.29
N ARG A 81 4.90 -12.60 6.88
CA ARG A 81 3.75 -12.57 7.79
C ARG A 81 2.80 -13.71 7.49
N PHE A 82 2.39 -13.87 6.24
CA PHE A 82 1.49 -14.97 5.88
C PHE A 82 2.05 -16.36 6.25
N PRO A 83 3.33 -16.71 5.95
CA PRO A 83 3.85 -18.03 6.30
C PRO A 83 3.85 -18.26 7.82
N TYR A 84 4.24 -17.25 8.59
CA TYR A 84 4.22 -17.29 10.04
C TYR A 84 2.81 -17.48 10.60
N LEU A 85 1.82 -16.71 10.10
CA LEU A 85 0.43 -16.84 10.53
C LEU A 85 -0.14 -18.21 10.21
N CYS A 86 0.20 -18.78 9.06
CA CYS A 86 -0.18 -20.14 8.70
C CYS A 86 0.34 -21.14 9.75
N TYR A 87 1.64 -21.09 10.06
CA TYR A 87 2.26 -21.94 11.06
C TYR A 87 1.64 -21.77 12.46
N LYS A 88 1.56 -20.53 12.95
CA LYS A 88 1.01 -20.18 14.28
C LYS A 88 -0.43 -20.66 14.45
N ASN A 89 -1.24 -20.58 13.41
CA ASN A 89 -2.69 -20.78 13.48
C ASN A 89 -3.16 -22.16 12.98
N GLY A 90 -2.31 -23.18 13.12
CA GLY A 90 -2.68 -24.58 12.82
C GLY A 90 -2.34 -25.03 11.40
N GLY A 91 -1.29 -24.46 10.81
CA GLY A 91 -0.72 -24.79 9.51
C GLY A 91 -1.76 -24.80 8.40
N GLY A 92 -1.93 -25.95 7.74
CA GLY A 92 -2.87 -26.10 6.63
C GLY A 92 -4.33 -25.79 7.00
N ALA A 93 -4.72 -25.91 8.28
CA ALA A 93 -6.07 -25.57 8.72
C ALA A 93 -6.37 -24.06 8.59
N PHE A 94 -5.35 -23.19 8.72
CA PHE A 94 -5.47 -21.74 8.57
C PHE A 94 -5.93 -21.30 7.17
N LEU A 95 -5.69 -22.13 6.15
CA LEU A 95 -6.14 -21.83 4.79
C LEU A 95 -7.67 -21.77 4.67
N ILE A 96 -8.42 -22.47 5.55
CA ILE A 96 -9.88 -22.45 5.57
C ILE A 96 -10.41 -21.03 5.89
N PRO A 97 -10.12 -20.44 7.06
CA PRO A 97 -10.56 -19.08 7.36
C PRO A 97 -9.96 -18.07 6.38
N TYR A 98 -8.71 -18.24 5.95
CA TYR A 98 -8.06 -17.35 4.99
C TYR A 98 -8.78 -17.30 3.64
N THR A 99 -9.06 -18.46 3.02
CA THR A 99 -9.81 -18.55 1.76
C THR A 99 -11.26 -18.12 1.92
N LEU A 100 -11.89 -18.42 3.06
CA LEU A 100 -13.24 -17.93 3.33
C LEU A 100 -13.26 -16.40 3.29
N PHE A 101 -12.37 -15.73 4.03
CA PHE A 101 -12.31 -14.26 4.07
C PHE A 101 -11.92 -13.62 2.75
N LEU A 102 -11.05 -14.27 1.98
CA LEU A 102 -10.77 -13.87 0.60
C LEU A 102 -12.06 -13.81 -0.22
N ILE A 103 -12.86 -14.87 -0.17
CA ILE A 103 -14.09 -14.98 -0.96
C ILE A 103 -15.12 -13.98 -0.45
N ILE A 104 -15.46 -13.99 0.84
CA ILE A 104 -16.63 -13.25 1.34
C ILE A 104 -16.40 -11.73 1.50
N ALA A 105 -15.16 -11.30 1.74
CA ALA A 105 -14.85 -9.91 2.09
C ALA A 105 -13.73 -9.31 1.23
N GLY A 106 -12.56 -9.95 1.18
CA GLY A 106 -11.37 -9.39 0.52
C GLY A 106 -11.59 -9.12 -0.97
N MET A 107 -11.93 -10.16 -1.73
CA MET A 107 -12.14 -10.06 -3.18
C MET A 107 -13.33 -9.16 -3.56
N PRO A 108 -14.49 -9.20 -2.85
CA PRO A 108 -15.57 -8.23 -3.07
C PRO A 108 -15.13 -6.79 -2.88
N LEU A 109 -14.45 -6.46 -1.79
CA LEU A 109 -14.04 -5.07 -1.51
C LEU A 109 -12.95 -4.61 -2.48
N PHE A 110 -12.01 -5.49 -2.82
CA PHE A 110 -11.02 -5.24 -3.87
C PHE A 110 -11.67 -4.94 -5.22
N TYR A 111 -12.68 -5.73 -5.61
CA TYR A 111 -13.44 -5.49 -6.84
C TYR A 111 -14.25 -4.18 -6.78
N MET A 112 -14.83 -3.86 -5.62
CA MET A 112 -15.57 -2.62 -5.41
C MET A 112 -14.70 -1.39 -5.65
N GLU A 113 -13.50 -1.32 -5.06
CA GLU A 113 -12.58 -0.20 -5.24
C GLU A 113 -12.10 -0.04 -6.68
N LEU A 114 -11.75 -1.15 -7.34
CA LEU A 114 -11.34 -1.11 -8.75
C LEU A 114 -12.47 -0.62 -9.66
N ALA A 115 -13.69 -1.10 -9.45
CA ALA A 115 -14.86 -0.64 -10.21
C ALA A 115 -15.17 0.83 -9.92
N LEU A 116 -15.10 1.23 -8.64
CA LEU A 116 -15.40 2.59 -8.20
C LEU A 116 -14.40 3.60 -8.78
N GLY A 117 -13.11 3.29 -8.75
CA GLY A 117 -12.05 4.12 -9.35
C GLY A 117 -12.18 4.22 -10.87
N GLN A 118 -12.39 3.09 -11.55
CA GLN A 118 -12.50 3.06 -13.02
C GLN A 118 -13.73 3.83 -13.54
N TYR A 119 -14.88 3.71 -12.87
CA TYR A 119 -16.10 4.39 -13.28
C TYR A 119 -15.99 5.91 -13.15
N ASN A 120 -15.57 6.36 -11.97
CA ASN A 120 -15.55 7.79 -11.65
C ASN A 120 -14.35 8.53 -12.22
N ARG A 121 -13.27 7.80 -12.56
CA ARG A 121 -12.02 8.33 -13.11
C ARG A 121 -11.43 9.47 -12.27
N GLU A 122 -11.41 9.27 -10.96
CA GLU A 122 -10.96 10.22 -9.93
C GLU A 122 -10.23 9.51 -8.79
N GLY A 123 -9.39 10.24 -8.06
CA GLY A 123 -8.68 9.76 -6.88
C GLY A 123 -9.58 9.55 -5.66
N ALA A 124 -9.00 8.97 -4.61
CA ALA A 124 -9.70 8.48 -3.42
C ALA A 124 -10.54 9.54 -2.66
N ALA A 125 -10.18 10.82 -2.71
CA ALA A 125 -10.97 11.91 -2.11
C ALA A 125 -12.13 12.35 -3.01
N THR A 126 -11.86 12.63 -4.29
CA THR A 126 -12.84 13.20 -5.22
C THR A 126 -13.90 12.19 -5.64
N VAL A 127 -13.58 10.89 -5.64
CA VAL A 127 -14.52 9.79 -5.94
C VAL A 127 -15.81 9.83 -5.10
N TRP A 128 -15.72 10.39 -3.90
CA TRP A 128 -16.86 10.59 -3.00
C TRP A 128 -17.86 11.66 -3.48
N LYS A 129 -17.71 12.22 -4.68
CA LYS A 129 -18.79 12.96 -5.36
C LYS A 129 -20.07 12.14 -5.50
N ILE A 130 -19.97 10.80 -5.50
CA ILE A 130 -21.11 9.88 -5.46
C ILE A 130 -21.98 10.08 -4.21
N CYS A 131 -21.36 10.45 -3.08
CA CYS A 131 -22.01 10.67 -1.80
C CYS A 131 -21.19 11.69 -0.99
N PRO A 132 -21.44 13.00 -1.17
CA PRO A 132 -20.59 14.06 -0.61
C PRO A 132 -20.44 14.05 0.91
N ILE A 133 -21.39 13.44 1.64
CA ILE A 133 -21.34 13.31 3.10
C ILE A 133 -20.17 12.41 3.54
N PHE A 134 -19.80 11.42 2.73
CA PHE A 134 -18.70 10.48 3.00
C PHE A 134 -17.35 10.91 2.43
N LYS A 135 -17.20 12.14 1.92
CA LYS A 135 -15.89 12.61 1.39
C LYS A 135 -14.77 12.55 2.44
N GLY A 136 -15.10 12.57 3.73
CA GLY A 136 -14.16 12.32 4.83
C GLY A 136 -13.47 10.94 4.78
N VAL A 137 -14.11 9.91 4.20
CA VAL A 137 -13.52 8.58 4.01
C VAL A 137 -12.29 8.67 3.11
N GLY A 138 -12.39 9.41 2.01
CA GLY A 138 -11.25 9.61 1.10
C GLY A 138 -10.06 10.31 1.74
N TYR A 139 -10.29 11.34 2.57
CA TYR A 139 -9.21 12.00 3.31
C TYR A 139 -8.63 11.10 4.41
N ALA A 140 -9.46 10.30 5.08
CA ALA A 140 -8.99 9.32 6.07
C ALA A 140 -8.02 8.31 5.43
N VAL A 141 -8.40 7.76 4.27
CA VAL A 141 -7.59 6.82 3.51
C VAL A 141 -6.26 7.44 3.03
N ILE A 142 -6.29 8.69 2.53
CA ILE A 142 -5.07 9.42 2.15
C ILE A 142 -4.14 9.62 3.35
N LEU A 143 -4.69 9.96 4.52
CA LEU A 143 -3.91 10.14 5.74
C LEU A 143 -3.30 8.82 6.25
N ILE A 144 -4.04 7.72 6.17
CA ILE A 144 -3.53 6.37 6.50
C ILE A 144 -2.37 6.01 5.57
N ALA A 145 -2.52 6.20 4.26
CA ALA A 145 -1.45 5.95 3.29
C ALA A 145 -0.20 6.82 3.57
N LEU A 146 -0.40 8.07 4.01
CA LEU A 146 0.69 8.96 4.41
C LEU A 146 1.43 8.43 5.64
N TYR A 147 0.71 7.95 6.67
CA TYR A 147 1.33 7.35 7.86
C TYR A 147 2.12 6.08 7.54
N VAL A 148 1.59 5.21 6.67
CA VAL A 148 2.33 4.02 6.21
C VAL A 148 3.61 4.42 5.48
N GLY A 149 3.56 5.48 4.66
CA GLY A 149 4.74 6.03 4.00
C GLY A 149 5.86 6.50 4.94
N PHE A 150 5.57 6.79 6.22
CA PHE A 150 6.60 7.24 7.17
C PHE A 150 7.51 6.11 7.63
N TYR A 151 6.95 4.92 7.90
CA TYR A 151 7.74 3.81 8.44
C TYR A 151 8.06 2.76 7.38
N TYR A 152 7.20 2.55 6.38
CA TYR A 152 7.41 1.50 5.38
C TYR A 152 8.68 1.74 4.54
N ASN A 153 8.96 3.00 4.20
CA ASN A 153 10.17 3.40 3.47
C ASN A 153 11.47 3.11 4.25
N VAL A 154 11.41 2.99 5.58
CA VAL A 154 12.56 2.61 6.40
C VAL A 154 12.93 1.14 6.22
N ILE A 155 11.95 0.26 6.04
CA ILE A 155 12.19 -1.16 5.76
C ILE A 155 12.90 -1.33 4.41
N ILE A 156 12.53 -0.52 3.41
CA ILE A 156 13.20 -0.47 2.11
C ILE A 156 14.65 0.03 2.29
N ALA A 157 14.86 1.04 3.13
CA ALA A 157 16.20 1.54 3.44
C ALA A 157 17.08 0.50 4.15
N TRP A 158 16.52 -0.31 5.06
CA TRP A 158 17.24 -1.47 5.64
C TRP A 158 17.60 -2.49 4.57
N SER A 159 16.67 -2.82 3.67
CA SER A 159 16.93 -3.73 2.55
C SER A 159 18.08 -3.24 1.66
N LEU A 160 18.11 -1.93 1.38
CA LEU A 160 19.20 -1.30 0.64
C LEU A 160 20.53 -1.33 1.39
N TYR A 161 20.52 -1.09 2.70
CA TYR A 161 21.71 -1.19 3.55
C TYR A 161 22.29 -2.61 3.49
N TYR A 162 21.46 -3.62 3.70
CA TYR A 162 21.87 -5.03 3.61
C TYR A 162 22.36 -5.42 2.22
N LEU A 163 21.74 -4.89 1.16
CA LEU A 163 22.24 -5.08 -0.20
C LEU A 163 23.67 -4.54 -0.35
N PHE A 164 23.95 -3.32 0.14
CA PHE A 164 25.30 -2.77 0.08
C PHE A 164 26.29 -3.56 0.94
N SER A 165 25.87 -3.98 2.13
CA SER A 165 26.66 -4.85 3.01
C SER A 165 26.89 -6.26 2.45
N SER A 166 26.11 -6.68 1.44
CA SER A 166 26.28 -7.99 0.79
C SER A 166 27.41 -8.02 -0.24
N PHE A 167 27.95 -6.87 -0.69
CA PHE A 167 29.04 -6.83 -1.68
C PHE A 167 30.41 -7.10 -1.07
N THR A 168 30.55 -8.28 -0.46
CA THR A 168 31.76 -8.79 0.18
C THR A 168 31.84 -10.30 -0.02
N LEU A 169 33.05 -10.87 0.05
CA LEU A 169 33.25 -12.32 -0.01
C LEU A 169 32.79 -13.02 1.27
N ASN A 170 33.04 -12.40 2.42
CA ASN A 170 32.56 -12.88 3.73
C ASN A 170 31.49 -11.91 4.21
N LEU A 171 30.26 -12.40 4.35
CA LEU A 171 29.11 -11.60 4.76
C LEU A 171 29.26 -11.13 6.21
N PRO A 172 28.90 -9.89 6.58
CA PRO A 172 29.19 -9.34 7.90
C PRO A 172 28.36 -9.93 9.05
N TRP A 173 27.42 -10.83 8.73
CA TRP A 173 26.58 -11.55 9.69
C TRP A 173 26.95 -13.04 9.79
N THR A 174 28.13 -13.46 9.30
CA THR A 174 28.58 -14.87 9.41
C THR A 174 29.22 -15.21 10.75
N ASP A 175 29.97 -14.28 11.33
CA ASP A 175 30.90 -14.57 12.43
C ASP A 175 30.82 -13.51 13.54
N CYS A 176 31.15 -13.96 14.75
CA CYS A 176 31.36 -13.10 15.91
C CYS A 176 32.82 -12.62 15.90
N GLY A 177 33.05 -11.31 15.85
CA GLY A 177 34.41 -10.75 15.83
C GLY A 177 34.50 -9.31 15.35
N HIS A 178 33.36 -8.69 15.04
CA HIS A 178 33.28 -7.31 14.60
C HIS A 178 33.12 -6.34 15.77
N ALA A 179 33.34 -5.05 15.50
CA ALA A 179 33.27 -3.99 16.53
C ALA A 179 31.89 -3.84 17.19
N TRP A 180 30.82 -4.29 16.51
CA TRP A 180 29.46 -4.25 17.05
C TRP A 180 29.10 -5.46 17.91
N ASN A 181 29.90 -6.53 17.87
CA ASN A 181 29.57 -7.76 18.58
C ASN A 181 29.74 -7.63 20.09
N SER A 182 28.85 -8.27 20.85
CA SER A 182 28.99 -8.39 22.29
C SER A 182 29.94 -9.53 22.68
N PRO A 183 30.48 -9.54 23.92
CA PRO A 183 31.23 -10.69 24.42
C PRO A 183 30.41 -11.98 24.50
N ASN A 184 29.08 -11.87 24.48
CA ASN A 184 28.16 -13.01 24.55
C ASN A 184 27.78 -13.53 23.16
N CYS A 185 28.31 -12.95 22.07
CA CYS A 185 28.06 -13.43 20.72
C CYS A 185 28.54 -14.88 20.59
N THR A 186 27.64 -15.76 20.19
CA THR A 186 27.93 -17.19 20.04
C THR A 186 27.71 -17.60 18.59
N ASP A 187 28.75 -18.18 17.98
CA ASP A 187 28.61 -18.81 16.67
C ASP A 187 27.59 -19.97 16.78
N PRO A 188 26.53 -19.96 15.95
CA PRO A 188 25.55 -21.03 15.87
C PRO A 188 26.14 -22.45 15.72
N LYS A 189 27.33 -22.57 15.14
CA LYS A 189 28.05 -23.85 14.94
C LYS A 189 28.70 -24.39 16.22
N LEU A 190 28.91 -23.55 17.22
CA LEU A 190 29.55 -23.90 18.50
C LEU A 190 28.54 -24.25 19.60
N LEU A 191 27.24 -24.10 19.34
CA LEU A 191 26.16 -24.46 20.27
C LEU A 191 26.00 -25.98 20.36
N ASN A 192 26.77 -26.61 21.24
CA ASN A 192 26.41 -27.93 21.76
C ASN A 192 25.17 -27.76 22.64
N GLY A 193 24.16 -28.63 22.43
CA GLY A 193 22.85 -28.57 23.09
C GLY A 193 22.85 -28.58 24.63
N SER A 194 24.01 -28.66 25.28
CA SER A 194 24.22 -28.50 26.72
C SER A 194 24.22 -27.05 27.22
N VAL A 195 24.39 -26.04 26.34
CA VAL A 195 24.38 -24.61 26.73
C VAL A 195 22.95 -24.03 26.72
N LEU A 196 22.03 -24.64 25.98
CA LEU A 196 20.59 -24.45 26.18
C LEU A 196 20.17 -25.26 27.42
N GLY A 197 20.36 -24.70 28.62
CA GLY A 197 19.75 -25.26 29.82
C GLY A 197 18.23 -25.42 29.67
N ASN A 198 17.58 -26.05 30.66
CA ASN A 198 16.13 -26.31 30.72
C ASN A 198 15.20 -25.07 30.55
N HIS A 199 15.73 -23.87 30.28
CA HIS A 199 15.02 -22.61 30.23
C HIS A 199 15.50 -21.61 29.15
N THR A 200 15.84 -21.99 27.91
CA THR A 200 16.20 -20.95 26.92
C THR A 200 15.84 -21.28 25.45
N LYS A 201 14.89 -20.53 24.85
CA LYS A 201 14.49 -20.60 23.42
C LYS A 201 15.55 -19.96 22.50
N TYR A 202 15.95 -20.63 21.41
CA TYR A 202 17.05 -20.20 20.52
C TYR A 202 16.91 -18.77 19.95
N SER A 203 15.77 -18.32 19.40
CA SER A 203 15.63 -16.92 18.95
C SER A 203 15.45 -15.89 20.08
N LYS A 204 15.23 -16.32 21.32
CA LYS A 204 15.04 -15.38 22.44
C LYS A 204 16.38 -14.78 22.88
N TYR A 205 17.48 -15.44 22.56
CA TYR A 205 18.82 -15.01 22.96
C TYR A 205 19.53 -14.48 21.73
N LYS A 206 19.37 -13.16 21.51
CA LYS A 206 19.86 -12.27 20.45
C LYS A 206 21.41 -12.24 20.29
N PHE A 207 22.06 -13.38 20.45
CA PHE A 207 23.51 -13.55 20.50
C PHE A 207 24.07 -14.21 19.23
N THR A 208 23.22 -14.55 18.26
CA THR A 208 23.69 -14.98 16.93
C THR A 208 24.38 -13.80 16.22
N PRO A 209 25.40 -14.05 15.38
CA PRO A 209 26.06 -13.02 14.58
C PRO A 209 25.07 -12.17 13.77
N ALA A 210 24.04 -12.78 13.18
CA ALA A 210 23.03 -12.09 12.39
C ALA A 210 22.12 -11.18 13.23
N ALA A 211 21.68 -11.65 14.41
CA ALA A 211 20.88 -10.82 15.31
C ALA A 211 21.67 -9.62 15.82
N GLU A 212 22.93 -9.82 16.22
CA GLU A 212 23.79 -8.72 16.66
C GLU A 212 24.14 -7.77 15.51
N PHE A 213 24.34 -8.28 14.29
CA PHE A 213 24.51 -7.43 13.12
C PHE A 213 23.29 -6.53 12.92
N TYR A 214 22.06 -7.07 12.96
CA TYR A 214 20.84 -6.27 12.82
C TYR A 214 20.67 -5.26 13.96
N GLU A 215 20.69 -5.71 15.21
CA GLU A 215 20.35 -4.86 16.36
C GLU A 215 21.46 -3.90 16.74
N ARG A 216 22.72 -4.35 16.72
CA ARG A 216 23.86 -3.52 17.15
C ARG A 216 24.58 -2.89 15.97
N GLY A 217 24.77 -3.61 14.88
CA GLY A 217 25.46 -3.11 13.68
C GLY A 217 24.61 -2.15 12.84
N VAL A 218 23.36 -2.53 12.51
CA VAL A 218 22.49 -1.72 11.62
C VAL A 218 21.68 -0.70 12.41
N LEU A 219 20.97 -1.12 13.45
CA LEU A 219 20.06 -0.26 14.21
C LEU A 219 20.73 0.53 15.34
N HIS A 220 21.81 0.00 15.92
CA HIS A 220 22.41 0.49 17.17
C HIS A 220 21.40 0.57 18.34
N LEU A 221 20.48 -0.38 18.40
CA LEU A 221 19.41 -0.43 19.39
C LEU A 221 19.92 -0.48 20.84
N HIS A 222 21.08 -1.12 21.05
CA HIS A 222 21.72 -1.25 22.37
C HIS A 222 22.09 0.10 23.03
N GLU A 223 22.12 1.19 22.26
CA GLU A 223 22.37 2.54 22.76
C GLU A 223 21.09 3.29 23.18
N SER A 224 19.91 2.70 22.95
CA SER A 224 18.60 3.28 23.29
C SER A 224 17.96 2.53 24.45
N SER A 225 17.49 3.28 25.45
CA SER A 225 16.78 2.73 26.60
C SER A 225 15.26 2.53 26.37
N GLY A 226 14.74 2.99 25.22
CA GLY A 226 13.33 2.86 24.86
C GLY A 226 12.82 4.00 23.96
N ILE A 227 11.51 4.06 23.74
CA ILE A 227 10.87 5.12 22.91
C ILE A 227 11.05 6.54 23.48
N HIS A 228 11.38 6.67 24.77
CA HIS A 228 11.67 7.96 25.41
C HIS A 228 13.08 8.47 25.09
N ASP A 229 13.95 7.61 24.58
CA ASP A 229 15.35 7.87 24.29
C ASP A 229 15.70 7.35 22.89
N ILE A 230 15.21 8.05 21.87
CA ILE A 230 15.35 7.65 20.47
C ILE A 230 16.77 7.87 19.92
N GLY A 231 17.54 8.77 20.53
CA GLY A 231 18.88 9.13 20.06
C GLY A 231 18.90 9.86 18.71
N LEU A 232 20.06 9.87 18.05
CA LEU A 232 20.28 10.55 16.76
C LEU A 232 20.04 9.60 15.57
N PRO A 233 19.64 10.14 14.39
CA PRO A 233 19.57 9.38 13.15
C PRO A 233 20.90 8.75 12.76
N GLN A 234 20.88 7.49 12.34
CA GLN A 234 22.06 6.80 11.81
C GLN A 234 22.40 7.30 10.41
N TRP A 235 23.63 7.79 10.21
CA TRP A 235 24.04 8.43 8.95
C TRP A 235 24.04 7.46 7.76
N GLN A 236 24.35 6.18 7.97
CA GLN A 236 24.32 5.16 6.92
C GLN A 236 22.88 4.86 6.48
N LEU A 237 21.95 4.74 7.44
CA LEU A 237 20.53 4.56 7.15
C LEU A 237 19.92 5.81 6.52
N LEU A 238 20.37 7.00 6.92
CA LEU A 238 20.00 8.27 6.29
C LEU A 238 20.34 8.28 4.80
N LEU A 239 21.55 7.84 4.44
CA LEU A 239 21.98 7.76 3.03
C LEU A 239 21.14 6.74 2.26
N CYS A 240 20.88 5.57 2.84
CA CYS A 240 20.02 4.56 2.21
C CYS A 240 18.60 5.07 2.00
N LEU A 241 18.01 5.72 3.01
CA LEU A 241 16.69 6.32 2.93
C LEU A 241 16.63 7.44 1.88
N MET A 242 17.67 8.27 1.78
CA MET A 242 17.77 9.30 0.74
C MET A 242 17.77 8.68 -0.66
N ILE A 243 18.53 7.60 -0.88
CA ILE A 243 18.52 6.88 -2.17
C ILE A 243 17.13 6.33 -2.48
N VAL A 244 16.48 5.67 -1.50
CA VAL A 244 15.12 5.14 -1.67
C VAL A 244 14.15 6.24 -2.08
N VAL A 245 14.18 7.39 -1.41
CA VAL A 245 13.30 8.53 -1.72
C VAL A 245 13.58 9.12 -3.11
N ILE A 246 14.85 9.17 -3.53
CA ILE A 246 15.23 9.60 -4.88
C ILE A 246 14.66 8.65 -5.93
N VAL A 247 14.79 7.33 -5.73
CA VAL A 247 14.24 6.30 -6.63
C VAL A 247 12.71 6.42 -6.71
N LEU A 248 12.05 6.59 -5.58
CA LEU A 248 10.60 6.77 -5.50
C LEU A 248 10.13 8.04 -6.22
N TYR A 249 10.81 9.16 -6.02
CA TYR A 249 10.52 10.42 -6.71
C TYR A 249 10.61 10.27 -8.23
N PHE A 250 11.72 9.74 -8.75
CA PHE A 250 11.89 9.56 -10.20
C PHE A 250 10.97 8.49 -10.80
N SER A 251 10.47 7.56 -9.99
CA SER A 251 9.48 6.59 -10.45
C SER A 251 8.09 7.22 -10.60
N LEU A 252 7.74 8.18 -9.73
CA LEU A 252 6.41 8.80 -9.66
C LEU A 252 6.27 10.18 -10.35
N TRP A 253 7.37 10.88 -10.64
CA TRP A 253 7.36 12.26 -11.14
C TRP A 253 6.59 12.51 -12.45
N LYS A 254 6.45 11.50 -13.33
CA LYS A 254 5.64 11.55 -14.56
C LYS A 254 4.38 10.67 -14.43
N GLY A 255 3.98 10.35 -13.20
CA GLY A 255 2.82 9.52 -12.87
C GLY A 255 2.92 8.10 -13.42
N VAL A 256 1.75 7.55 -13.78
CA VAL A 256 1.58 6.16 -14.24
C VAL A 256 2.37 5.82 -15.50
N LYS A 257 2.84 6.81 -16.28
CA LYS A 257 3.68 6.57 -17.47
C LYS A 257 5.09 6.08 -17.13
N THR A 258 5.69 6.59 -16.06
CA THR A 258 7.00 6.11 -15.57
C THR A 258 6.85 4.96 -14.60
N SER A 259 5.92 5.07 -13.66
CA SER A 259 5.67 4.01 -12.67
C SER A 259 5.31 2.70 -13.38
N GLY A 260 4.43 2.73 -14.38
CA GLY A 260 4.06 1.56 -15.20
C GLY A 260 5.21 0.93 -15.99
N LYS A 261 6.38 1.56 -16.10
CA LYS A 261 7.60 0.97 -16.70
C LYS A 261 8.54 0.40 -15.65
N VAL A 262 8.65 1.04 -14.49
CA VAL A 262 9.48 0.55 -13.37
C VAL A 262 8.94 -0.78 -12.86
N VAL A 263 7.61 -0.91 -12.72
CA VAL A 263 6.92 -2.14 -12.24
C VAL A 263 7.19 -3.38 -13.08
N TRP A 264 7.65 -3.25 -14.33
CA TRP A 264 8.02 -4.42 -15.12
C TRP A 264 9.20 -5.16 -14.52
N ILE A 265 10.13 -4.45 -13.90
CA ILE A 265 11.28 -5.05 -13.24
C ILE A 265 10.91 -5.38 -11.80
N THR A 266 10.38 -4.40 -11.07
CA THR A 266 10.13 -4.53 -9.63
C THR A 266 9.03 -5.54 -9.30
N ALA A 267 8.00 -5.70 -10.13
CA ALA A 267 6.93 -6.66 -9.86
C ALA A 267 7.28 -8.08 -10.34
N THR A 268 8.15 -8.24 -11.36
CA THR A 268 8.45 -9.56 -11.94
C THR A 268 9.64 -10.25 -11.28
N LEU A 269 10.65 -9.46 -10.85
CA LEU A 269 11.86 -9.99 -10.25
C LEU A 269 11.60 -10.81 -8.98
N PRO A 270 10.69 -10.43 -8.05
CA PRO A 270 10.39 -11.24 -6.88
C PRO A 270 9.91 -12.65 -7.22
N TYR A 271 9.14 -12.83 -8.29
CA TYR A 271 8.69 -14.17 -8.70
C TYR A 271 9.85 -15.05 -9.16
N PHE A 272 10.81 -14.47 -9.90
CA PHE A 272 12.01 -15.19 -10.29
C PHE A 272 12.83 -15.59 -9.06
N VAL A 273 13.06 -14.67 -8.12
CA VAL A 273 13.83 -14.95 -6.91
C VAL A 273 13.12 -15.97 -6.01
N LEU A 274 11.81 -15.82 -5.78
CA LEU A 274 11.01 -16.78 -5.03
C LEU A 274 11.05 -18.18 -5.64
N PHE A 275 11.00 -18.30 -6.97
CA PHE A 275 11.13 -19.58 -7.64
C PHE A 275 12.49 -20.23 -7.39
N VAL A 276 13.58 -19.46 -7.50
CA VAL A 276 14.92 -19.97 -7.26
C VAL A 276 15.11 -20.35 -5.78
N LEU A 277 14.67 -19.50 -4.85
CA LEU A 277 14.71 -19.79 -3.40
C LEU A 277 13.86 -21.01 -3.04
N LEU A 278 12.72 -21.21 -3.70
CA LEU A 278 11.88 -22.39 -3.52
C LEU A 278 12.63 -23.65 -3.96
N VAL A 279 13.13 -23.67 -5.21
CA VAL A 279 13.85 -24.84 -5.76
C VAL A 279 15.07 -25.16 -4.90
N HIS A 280 15.83 -24.15 -4.48
CA HIS A 280 16.98 -24.36 -3.63
C HIS A 280 16.59 -24.81 -2.22
N GLY A 281 15.63 -24.13 -1.60
CA GLY A 281 15.17 -24.42 -0.24
C GLY A 281 14.64 -25.85 -0.09
N VAL A 282 13.89 -26.37 -1.06
CA VAL A 282 13.40 -27.77 -1.01
C VAL A 282 14.49 -28.82 -1.21
N THR A 283 15.66 -28.44 -1.76
CA THR A 283 16.80 -29.35 -1.92
C THR A 283 17.70 -29.45 -0.68
N LEU A 284 17.51 -28.55 0.30
CA LEU A 284 18.30 -28.53 1.53
C LEU A 284 17.91 -29.66 2.50
N PRO A 285 18.86 -30.19 3.29
CA PRO A 285 18.56 -31.20 4.29
C PRO A 285 17.63 -30.61 5.37
N GLY A 286 16.64 -31.38 5.84
CA GLY A 286 15.69 -30.90 6.85
C GLY A 286 14.55 -30.02 6.33
N ALA A 287 14.53 -29.66 5.04
CA ALA A 287 13.47 -28.87 4.43
C ALA A 287 12.07 -29.51 4.58
N SER A 288 12.00 -30.85 4.56
CA SER A 288 10.75 -31.61 4.77
C SER A 288 10.12 -31.33 6.14
N ASN A 289 10.92 -31.16 7.19
CA ASN A 289 10.43 -30.86 8.54
C ASN A 289 9.79 -29.46 8.58
N GLY A 290 10.40 -28.49 7.91
CA GLY A 290 9.87 -27.14 7.77
C GLY A 290 8.55 -27.11 7.00
N ILE A 291 8.47 -27.79 5.86
CA ILE A 291 7.23 -27.89 5.07
C ILE A 291 6.13 -28.61 5.85
N ASN A 292 6.48 -29.67 6.59
CA ASN A 292 5.52 -30.34 7.45
C ASN A 292 5.01 -29.39 8.54
N ALA A 293 5.87 -28.61 9.18
CA ALA A 293 5.45 -27.60 10.15
C ALA A 293 4.52 -26.54 9.52
N TYR A 294 4.81 -26.10 8.30
CA TYR A 294 4.01 -25.11 7.58
C TYR A 294 2.58 -25.61 7.26
N LEU A 295 2.46 -26.87 6.84
CA LEU A 295 1.20 -27.46 6.37
C LEU A 295 0.57 -28.47 7.34
N HIS A 296 1.12 -28.64 8.53
CA HIS A 296 0.55 -29.49 9.56
C HIS A 296 -0.89 -29.05 9.83
N ILE A 297 -1.84 -29.99 9.81
CA ILE A 297 -3.26 -29.67 9.92
C ILE A 297 -3.69 -29.84 11.37
N ASP A 298 -3.93 -28.73 12.07
CA ASP A 298 -4.53 -28.74 13.42
C ASP A 298 -5.89 -28.02 13.43
N PHE A 299 -6.96 -28.80 13.31
CA PHE A 299 -8.33 -28.28 13.34
C PHE A 299 -8.74 -27.74 14.72
N TYR A 300 -8.04 -28.09 15.81
CA TYR A 300 -8.39 -27.60 17.14
C TYR A 300 -8.18 -26.08 17.25
N ARG A 301 -7.16 -25.56 16.56
CA ARG A 301 -6.86 -24.12 16.49
C ARG A 301 -8.00 -23.29 15.90
N LEU A 302 -8.83 -23.86 15.00
CA LEU A 302 -9.96 -23.14 14.41
C LEU A 302 -11.05 -22.76 15.42
N LYS A 303 -11.03 -23.33 16.64
CA LYS A 303 -11.93 -22.92 17.73
C LYS A 303 -11.53 -21.58 18.35
N GLU A 304 -10.29 -21.16 18.18
CA GLU A 304 -9.79 -19.90 18.73
C GLU A 304 -10.21 -18.72 17.83
N ALA A 305 -10.84 -17.71 18.41
CA ALA A 305 -11.29 -16.53 17.67
C ALA A 305 -10.11 -15.73 17.04
N THR A 306 -8.93 -15.80 17.66
CA THR A 306 -7.68 -15.19 17.19
C THR A 306 -7.29 -15.66 15.79
N VAL A 307 -7.51 -16.94 15.48
CA VAL A 307 -7.20 -17.51 14.15
C VAL A 307 -8.01 -16.83 13.05
N TRP A 308 -9.29 -16.56 13.32
CA TRP A 308 -10.17 -15.89 12.37
C TRP A 308 -9.82 -14.41 12.23
N ILE A 309 -9.44 -13.73 13.33
CA ILE A 309 -9.00 -12.32 13.28
C ILE A 309 -7.69 -12.18 12.51
N ASP A 310 -6.72 -13.07 12.73
CA ASP A 310 -5.44 -13.08 12.03
C ASP A 310 -5.66 -13.32 10.53
N ALA A 311 -6.53 -14.26 10.14
CA ALA A 311 -6.88 -14.50 8.75
C ALA A 311 -7.57 -13.31 8.09
N ALA A 312 -8.52 -12.69 8.78
CA ALA A 312 -9.22 -11.48 8.34
C ALA A 312 -8.25 -10.34 8.06
N THR A 313 -7.45 -10.02 9.07
CA THR A 313 -6.49 -8.93 9.06
C THR A 313 -5.46 -9.16 7.95
N GLN A 314 -4.94 -10.37 7.81
CA GLN A 314 -3.99 -10.71 6.76
C GLN A 314 -4.56 -10.51 5.35
N ILE A 315 -5.81 -10.90 5.09
CA ILE A 315 -6.44 -10.71 3.77
C ILE A 315 -6.56 -9.22 3.43
N PHE A 316 -6.97 -8.38 4.38
CA PHE A 316 -7.12 -6.94 4.15
C PHE A 316 -5.79 -6.24 3.90
N PHE A 317 -4.80 -6.51 4.76
CA PHE A 317 -3.47 -5.93 4.60
C PHE A 317 -2.77 -6.44 3.33
N SER A 318 -2.95 -7.71 2.98
CA SER A 318 -2.31 -8.30 1.79
C SER A 318 -2.95 -7.85 0.48
N LEU A 319 -4.27 -7.73 0.38
CA LEU A 319 -4.88 -7.21 -0.85
C LEU A 319 -4.72 -5.69 -0.98
N GLY A 320 -4.42 -4.98 0.11
CA GLY A 320 -4.29 -3.53 0.12
C GLY A 320 -5.61 -2.79 -0.17
N ALA A 321 -6.75 -3.43 0.09
CA ALA A 321 -8.06 -2.76 0.03
C ALA A 321 -8.18 -1.77 1.20
N GLY A 322 -8.61 -0.54 0.91
CA GLY A 322 -8.81 0.54 1.87
C GLY A 322 -7.72 1.59 1.88
N PHE A 323 -6.63 1.40 1.14
CA PHE A 323 -5.58 2.41 1.01
C PHE A 323 -5.84 3.43 -0.11
N GLY A 324 -6.92 3.26 -0.88
CA GLY A 324 -7.26 4.15 -2.00
C GLY A 324 -6.32 4.04 -3.20
N VAL A 325 -5.33 3.13 -3.12
CA VAL A 325 -4.39 2.80 -4.19
C VAL A 325 -5.10 2.14 -5.35
N LEU A 326 -6.02 1.21 -5.07
CA LEU A 326 -6.80 0.53 -6.10
C LEU A 326 -7.71 1.52 -6.84
N ILE A 327 -8.36 2.43 -6.10
CA ILE A 327 -9.16 3.52 -6.67
C ILE A 327 -8.27 4.40 -7.57
N ALA A 328 -7.11 4.82 -7.08
CA ALA A 328 -6.17 5.65 -7.83
C ALA A 328 -5.66 4.95 -9.10
N PHE A 329 -5.20 3.71 -9.03
CA PHE A 329 -4.73 2.96 -10.20
C PHE A 329 -5.84 2.67 -11.21
N ALA A 330 -7.03 2.30 -10.74
CA ALA A 330 -8.17 2.04 -11.61
C ALA A 330 -8.70 3.31 -12.29
N SER A 331 -8.55 4.48 -11.66
CA SER A 331 -8.95 5.76 -12.27
C SER A 331 -8.24 6.07 -13.60
N TYR A 332 -7.04 5.51 -13.80
CA TYR A 332 -6.23 5.62 -15.02
C TYR A 332 -6.57 4.55 -16.07
N ASN A 333 -7.49 3.62 -15.78
CA ASN A 333 -7.96 2.65 -16.77
C ASN A 333 -8.87 3.29 -17.81
N LYS A 334 -9.01 2.59 -18.93
CA LYS A 334 -10.07 2.86 -19.89
C LYS A 334 -11.42 2.49 -19.28
N PHE A 335 -12.46 3.24 -19.63
CA PHE A 335 -13.80 3.08 -19.04
C PHE A 335 -14.40 1.68 -19.30
N ASP A 336 -14.15 1.13 -20.48
CA ASP A 336 -14.62 -0.17 -20.97
C ASP A 336 -13.71 -1.36 -20.56
N ASN A 337 -12.68 -1.13 -19.74
CA ASN A 337 -11.78 -2.20 -19.32
C ASN A 337 -12.50 -3.19 -18.39
N ASN A 338 -12.24 -4.48 -18.56
CA ASN A 338 -12.83 -5.51 -17.70
C ASN A 338 -12.13 -5.57 -16.32
N CYS A 339 -12.54 -4.69 -15.40
CA CYS A 339 -12.01 -4.64 -14.04
C CYS A 339 -12.40 -5.84 -13.18
N TYR A 340 -13.46 -6.56 -13.53
CA TYR A 340 -13.86 -7.79 -12.84
C TYR A 340 -12.82 -8.91 -13.02
N ARG A 341 -12.39 -9.14 -14.27
CA ARG A 341 -11.33 -10.12 -14.54
C ARG A 341 -10.01 -9.72 -13.89
N ASP A 342 -9.70 -8.43 -13.91
CA ASP A 342 -8.48 -7.90 -13.31
C ASP A 342 -8.50 -8.09 -11.78
N ALA A 343 -9.65 -7.85 -11.13
CA ALA A 343 -9.84 -8.08 -9.70
C ALA A 343 -9.64 -9.54 -9.30
N LEU A 344 -10.27 -10.47 -10.03
CA LEU A 344 -10.14 -11.92 -9.77
C LEU A 344 -8.69 -12.40 -9.97
N LEU A 345 -8.06 -11.98 -11.06
CA LEU A 345 -6.70 -12.38 -11.41
C LEU A 345 -5.72 -11.89 -10.35
N THR A 346 -5.73 -10.60 -10.02
CA THR A 346 -4.77 -10.03 -9.08
C THR A 346 -4.96 -10.57 -7.66
N SER A 347 -6.20 -10.73 -7.20
CA SER A 347 -6.48 -11.32 -5.88
C SER A 347 -5.98 -12.77 -5.79
N SER A 348 -6.14 -13.54 -6.87
CA SER A 348 -5.66 -14.93 -6.94
C SER A 348 -4.14 -15.00 -6.98
N ILE A 349 -3.49 -14.16 -7.80
CA ILE A 349 -2.02 -14.05 -7.85
C ILE A 349 -1.47 -13.73 -6.46
N ASN A 350 -2.03 -12.73 -5.79
CA ASN A 350 -1.61 -12.35 -4.43
C ASN A 350 -1.62 -13.54 -3.44
N CYS A 351 -2.73 -14.27 -3.39
CA CYS A 351 -2.87 -15.41 -2.48
C CYS A 351 -1.97 -16.59 -2.86
N ILE A 352 -1.81 -16.86 -4.17
CA ILE A 352 -0.89 -17.89 -4.66
C ILE A 352 0.55 -17.51 -4.30
N THR A 353 0.94 -16.25 -4.45
CA THR A 353 2.28 -15.79 -4.08
C THR A 353 2.55 -15.96 -2.60
N SER A 354 1.60 -15.61 -1.73
CA SER A 354 1.66 -15.89 -0.29
C SER A 354 1.82 -17.37 0.03
N PHE A 355 1.09 -18.24 -0.67
CA PHE A 355 1.20 -19.68 -0.47
C PHE A 355 2.56 -20.23 -0.92
N VAL A 356 3.02 -19.81 -2.10
CA VAL A 356 4.32 -20.23 -2.66
C VAL A 356 5.49 -19.69 -1.84
N SER A 357 5.42 -18.43 -1.39
CA SER A 357 6.43 -17.88 -0.48
C SER A 357 6.50 -18.71 0.79
N GLY A 358 5.37 -19.17 1.34
CA GLY A 358 5.35 -20.04 2.51
C GLY A 358 6.22 -21.29 2.38
N PHE A 359 6.19 -21.97 1.24
CA PHE A 359 7.10 -23.10 0.99
C PHE A 359 8.57 -22.67 0.92
N ALA A 360 8.88 -21.60 0.18
CA ALA A 360 10.24 -21.08 0.10
C ALA A 360 10.75 -20.73 1.50
N ILE A 361 9.88 -20.14 2.34
CA ILE A 361 10.25 -19.68 3.67
C ILE A 361 10.50 -20.86 4.61
N PHE A 362 9.49 -21.72 4.75
CA PHE A 362 9.56 -22.84 5.69
C PHE A 362 10.54 -23.92 5.28
N SER A 363 10.84 -24.09 3.99
CA SER A 363 11.91 -25.02 3.58
C SER A 363 13.28 -24.59 4.13
N ILE A 364 13.58 -23.29 4.12
CA ILE A 364 14.82 -22.72 4.67
C ILE A 364 14.80 -22.76 6.21
N LEU A 365 13.67 -22.45 6.85
CA LEU A 365 13.56 -22.56 8.31
C LEU A 365 13.72 -24.01 8.79
N GLY A 366 13.20 -24.99 8.05
CA GLY A 366 13.38 -26.41 8.34
C GLY A 366 14.83 -26.86 8.26
N TYR A 367 15.56 -26.36 7.26
CA TYR A 367 17.01 -26.54 7.16
C TYR A 367 17.77 -25.94 8.35
N MET A 368 17.45 -24.69 8.72
CA MET A 368 18.06 -24.04 9.89
C MET A 368 17.81 -24.80 11.19
N ALA A 369 16.57 -25.25 11.42
CA ALA A 369 16.21 -26.05 12.58
C ALA A 369 16.99 -27.38 12.62
N HIS A 370 17.18 -28.02 11.46
CA HIS A 370 17.95 -29.26 11.35
C HIS A 370 19.45 -29.05 11.60
N GLU A 371 20.04 -28.01 11.02
CA GLU A 371 21.47 -27.70 11.14
C GLU A 371 21.85 -27.32 12.58
N HIS A 372 21.04 -26.48 13.23
CA HIS A 372 21.27 -26.04 14.61
C HIS A 372 20.67 -26.97 15.68
N LYS A 373 19.99 -28.05 15.28
CA LYS A 373 19.33 -29.00 16.19
C LYS A 373 18.37 -28.32 17.18
N VAL A 374 17.62 -27.34 16.70
CA VAL A 374 16.62 -26.59 17.46
C VAL A 374 15.22 -26.86 16.94
N ASN A 375 14.20 -26.55 17.74
CA ASN A 375 12.83 -26.67 17.28
C ASN A 375 12.48 -25.56 16.28
N ILE A 376 11.58 -25.86 15.35
CA ILE A 376 11.09 -24.88 14.37
C ILE A 376 10.40 -23.69 15.07
N GLU A 377 9.77 -23.92 16.22
CA GLU A 377 9.16 -22.88 17.06
C GLU A 377 10.16 -21.81 17.50
N ASP A 378 11.42 -22.19 17.67
CA ASP A 378 12.48 -21.30 18.16
C ASP A 378 13.16 -20.53 17.02
N VAL A 379 12.81 -20.80 15.76
CA VAL A 379 13.28 -20.07 14.57
C VAL A 379 12.14 -19.44 13.77
N ALA A 380 10.88 -19.81 14.00
CA ALA A 380 9.74 -19.21 13.32
C ALA A 380 9.31 -17.90 14.01
N THR A 381 9.82 -16.77 13.53
CA THR A 381 9.42 -15.41 13.97
C THR A 381 8.66 -14.65 12.88
N GLU A 382 7.94 -13.58 13.25
CA GLU A 382 7.27 -12.68 12.30
C GLU A 382 7.99 -11.34 12.12
N GLY A 383 7.71 -10.68 11.00
CA GLY A 383 8.14 -9.32 10.74
C GLY A 383 9.62 -9.19 10.37
N ALA A 384 10.23 -8.07 10.76
CA ALA A 384 11.58 -7.69 10.33
C ALA A 384 12.66 -8.69 10.76
N GLY A 385 12.52 -9.32 11.94
CA GLY A 385 13.48 -10.31 12.42
C GLY A 385 13.61 -11.53 11.49
N LEU A 386 12.51 -11.97 10.88
CA LEU A 386 12.56 -13.08 9.93
C LEU A 386 13.48 -12.76 8.75
N VAL A 387 13.27 -11.59 8.13
CA VAL A 387 13.92 -11.18 6.89
C VAL A 387 15.33 -10.63 7.08
N PHE A 388 15.61 -9.97 8.21
CA PHE A 388 16.90 -9.33 8.47
C PHE A 388 17.80 -10.09 9.44
N ILE A 389 17.32 -11.16 10.09
CA ILE A 389 18.13 -12.00 10.98
C ILE A 389 18.20 -13.43 10.43
N LEU A 390 17.05 -14.10 10.35
CA LEU A 390 17.00 -15.54 10.07
C LEU A 390 17.34 -15.87 8.61
N TYR A 391 16.85 -15.08 7.64
CA TYR A 391 17.20 -15.28 6.23
C TYR A 391 18.70 -15.07 5.95
N PRO A 392 19.31 -13.96 6.39
CA PRO A 392 20.74 -13.73 6.21
C PRO A 392 21.58 -14.84 6.86
N GLU A 393 21.19 -15.30 8.05
CA GLU A 393 21.82 -16.42 8.73
C GLU A 393 21.74 -17.70 7.88
N ALA A 394 20.57 -18.06 7.37
CA ALA A 394 20.43 -19.24 6.52
C ALA A 394 21.22 -19.14 5.22
N ILE A 395 21.14 -17.99 4.54
CA ILE A 395 21.88 -17.71 3.31
C ILE A 395 23.39 -17.81 3.53
N SER A 396 23.87 -17.42 4.71
CA SER A 396 25.29 -17.45 5.05
C SER A 396 25.89 -18.86 5.06
N THR A 397 25.06 -19.88 5.29
CA THR A 397 25.48 -21.29 5.29
C THR A 397 25.61 -21.89 3.88
N LEU A 398 25.06 -21.22 2.87
CA LEU A 398 25.04 -21.71 1.49
C LEU A 398 26.36 -21.45 0.78
N SER A 399 26.75 -22.37 -0.11
CA SER A 399 27.88 -22.14 -1.01
C SER A 399 27.59 -20.97 -1.96
N GLY A 400 28.48 -19.98 -2.02
CA GLY A 400 28.24 -18.75 -2.79
C GLY A 400 27.23 -17.79 -2.14
N SER A 401 27.18 -17.77 -0.80
CA SER A 401 26.26 -16.96 0.02
C SER A 401 26.13 -15.50 -0.41
N THR A 402 27.21 -14.86 -0.87
CA THR A 402 27.20 -13.50 -1.44
C THR A 402 26.18 -13.33 -2.56
N PHE A 403 26.13 -14.25 -3.52
CA PHE A 403 25.20 -14.17 -4.65
C PHE A 403 23.75 -14.26 -4.17
N TRP A 404 23.48 -15.20 -3.26
CA TRP A 404 22.16 -15.41 -2.69
C TRP A 404 21.68 -14.22 -1.87
N ALA A 405 22.56 -13.63 -1.06
CA ALA A 405 22.26 -12.43 -0.28
C ALA A 405 21.90 -11.25 -1.18
N VAL A 406 22.71 -10.99 -2.22
CA VAL A 406 22.44 -9.92 -3.19
C VAL A 406 21.08 -10.11 -3.85
N VAL A 407 20.79 -11.31 -4.37
CA VAL A 407 19.51 -11.60 -5.05
C VAL A 407 18.32 -11.46 -4.09
N PHE A 408 18.46 -11.94 -2.86
CA PHE A 408 17.43 -11.83 -1.82
C PHE A 408 17.13 -10.37 -1.44
N PHE A 409 18.15 -9.54 -1.19
CA PHE A 409 17.91 -8.14 -0.83
C PHE A 409 17.43 -7.28 -2.00
N ILE A 410 17.79 -7.62 -3.26
CA ILE A 410 17.16 -6.98 -4.43
C ILE A 410 15.67 -7.34 -4.51
N MET A 411 15.28 -8.59 -4.23
CA MET A 411 13.87 -8.99 -4.17
C MET A 411 13.11 -8.17 -3.11
N LEU A 412 13.64 -8.04 -1.89
CA LEU A 412 13.01 -7.26 -0.83
C LEU A 412 12.87 -5.78 -1.20
N LEU A 413 13.90 -5.21 -1.82
CA LEU A 413 13.87 -3.84 -2.34
C LEU A 413 12.76 -3.68 -3.39
N ALA A 414 12.64 -4.63 -4.32
CA ALA A 414 11.63 -4.61 -5.38
C ALA A 414 10.20 -4.70 -4.83
N LEU A 415 9.94 -5.64 -3.91
CA LEU A 415 8.66 -5.80 -3.21
C LEU A 415 8.28 -4.52 -2.45
N GLY A 416 9.24 -3.94 -1.71
CA GLY A 416 9.01 -2.70 -0.97
C GLY A 416 8.75 -1.49 -1.86
N LEU A 417 9.51 -1.34 -2.95
CA LEU A 417 9.39 -0.18 -3.85
C LEU A 417 8.02 -0.14 -4.53
N ASP A 418 7.48 -1.27 -4.98
CA ASP A 418 6.18 -1.31 -5.66
C ASP A 418 5.03 -0.89 -4.75
N SER A 419 4.96 -1.45 -3.54
CA SER A 419 3.94 -1.09 -2.56
C SER A 419 4.03 0.38 -2.16
N SER A 420 5.25 0.90 -1.95
CA SER A 420 5.46 2.31 -1.62
C SER A 420 5.05 3.23 -2.76
N MET A 421 5.40 2.89 -4.01
CA MET A 421 4.95 3.61 -5.21
C MET A 421 3.42 3.69 -5.27
N GLY A 422 2.71 2.58 -5.01
CA GLY A 422 1.25 2.56 -4.95
C GLY A 422 0.69 3.48 -3.87
N GLY A 423 1.18 3.35 -2.62
CA GLY A 423 0.75 4.18 -1.49
C GLY A 423 0.93 5.67 -1.75
N MET A 424 2.08 6.10 -2.26
CA MET A 424 2.31 7.51 -2.58
C MET A 424 1.49 7.98 -3.78
N GLU A 425 1.28 7.14 -4.80
CA GLU A 425 0.43 7.49 -5.93
C GLU A 425 -1.03 7.72 -5.49
N ALA A 426 -1.53 6.99 -4.47
CA ALA A 426 -2.84 7.24 -3.89
C ALA A 426 -2.95 8.64 -3.24
N ILE A 427 -1.92 9.06 -2.50
CA ILE A 427 -1.84 10.39 -1.90
C ILE A 427 -1.78 11.46 -3.00
N ILE A 428 -0.87 11.28 -3.96
CA ILE A 428 -0.63 12.24 -5.04
C ILE A 428 -1.90 12.40 -5.88
N THR A 429 -2.51 11.29 -6.31
CA THR A 429 -3.71 11.30 -7.16
C THR A 429 -4.93 11.80 -6.39
N GLY A 430 -5.10 11.36 -5.15
CA GLY A 430 -6.22 11.76 -4.29
C GLY A 430 -6.26 13.27 -4.03
N LEU A 431 -5.10 13.90 -3.80
CA LEU A 431 -5.01 15.35 -3.56
C LEU A 431 -4.92 16.17 -4.86
N ALA A 432 -4.24 15.67 -5.89
CA ALA A 432 -4.13 16.38 -7.17
C ALA A 432 -5.48 16.51 -7.88
N ASP A 433 -6.38 15.52 -7.73
CA ASP A 433 -7.71 15.58 -8.34
C ASP A 433 -8.65 16.55 -7.61
N ASP A 434 -8.42 16.83 -6.33
CA ASP A 434 -9.23 17.78 -5.55
C ASP A 434 -8.72 19.23 -5.68
N PHE A 435 -7.39 19.42 -5.79
CA PHE A 435 -6.75 20.73 -5.90
C PHE A 435 -6.04 20.94 -7.25
N GLN A 436 -6.63 21.76 -8.12
CA GLN A 436 -6.09 22.05 -9.46
C GLN A 436 -4.66 22.62 -9.46
N VAL A 437 -4.29 23.35 -8.40
CA VAL A 437 -2.93 23.90 -8.23
C VAL A 437 -1.89 22.78 -8.10
N LEU A 438 -2.23 21.72 -7.35
CA LEU A 438 -1.36 20.54 -7.15
C LEU A 438 -1.26 19.74 -8.44
N LYS A 439 -2.36 19.59 -9.20
CA LYS A 439 -2.36 18.94 -10.51
C LYS A 439 -1.44 19.64 -11.51
N ARG A 440 -1.50 20.98 -11.58
CA ARG A 440 -0.66 21.77 -12.49
C ARG A 440 0.83 21.65 -12.15
N HIS A 441 1.18 21.57 -10.88
CA HIS A 441 2.56 21.44 -10.40
C HIS A 441 2.86 20.04 -9.87
N ARG A 442 2.34 19.00 -10.54
CA ARG A 442 2.45 17.60 -10.08
C ARG A 442 3.87 17.21 -9.68
N LYS A 443 4.89 17.56 -10.47
CA LYS A 443 6.30 17.23 -10.17
C LYS A 443 6.77 17.82 -8.84
N LEU A 444 6.45 19.09 -8.59
CA LEU A 444 6.80 19.78 -7.34
C LEU A 444 6.00 19.21 -6.17
N PHE A 445 4.74 18.87 -6.40
CA PHE A 445 3.90 18.22 -5.40
C PHE A 445 4.39 16.82 -5.03
N THR A 446 4.73 15.98 -6.03
CA THR A 446 5.36 14.68 -5.81
C THR A 446 6.64 14.82 -5.00
N PHE A 447 7.50 15.79 -5.34
CA PHE A 447 8.70 16.10 -4.56
C PHE A 447 8.33 16.44 -3.10
N GLY A 448 7.35 17.32 -2.89
CA GLY A 448 6.88 17.71 -1.56
C GLY A 448 6.36 16.53 -0.74
N VAL A 449 5.59 15.62 -1.34
CA VAL A 449 5.09 14.41 -0.67
C VAL A 449 6.26 13.48 -0.31
N THR A 450 7.13 13.15 -1.27
CA THR A 450 8.27 12.25 -1.04
C THR A 450 9.28 12.82 -0.03
N PHE A 451 9.51 14.14 -0.07
CA PHE A 451 10.39 14.82 0.87
C PHE A 451 9.75 14.96 2.25
N GLY A 452 8.43 15.19 2.32
CA GLY A 452 7.69 15.19 3.58
C GLY A 452 7.73 13.82 4.27
N THR A 453 7.53 12.73 3.52
CA THR A 453 7.68 11.37 4.06
C THR A 453 9.12 11.08 4.47
N PHE A 454 10.13 11.60 3.76
CA PHE A 454 11.53 11.49 4.14
C PHE A 454 11.82 12.14 5.50
N LEU A 455 11.38 13.39 5.70
CA LEU A 455 11.60 14.13 6.94
C LEU A 455 10.99 13.41 8.16
N LEU A 456 9.82 12.80 7.99
CA LEU A 456 9.15 12.08 9.07
C LEU A 456 9.72 10.67 9.27
N ALA A 457 10.20 10.02 8.22
CA ALA A 457 10.94 8.76 8.31
C ALA A 457 12.27 8.90 9.07
N LEU A 458 12.83 10.12 9.21
CA LEU A 458 14.04 10.37 10.01
C LEU A 458 13.90 9.90 11.46
N PHE A 459 12.71 10.00 12.06
CA PHE A 459 12.46 9.53 13.42
C PHE A 459 12.57 8.00 13.55
N CYS A 460 12.26 7.28 12.47
CA CYS A 460 12.29 5.81 12.43
C CYS A 460 13.69 5.22 12.12
N ILE A 461 14.66 6.05 11.71
CA ILE A 461 16.07 5.63 11.49
C ILE A 461 17.03 6.08 12.60
N THR A 462 16.48 6.57 13.72
CA THR A 462 17.24 6.84 14.94
C THR A 462 17.64 5.54 15.63
N LYS A 463 18.51 5.62 16.65
CA LYS A 463 18.97 4.44 17.42
C LYS A 463 17.81 3.67 18.07
N GLY A 464 16.83 4.39 18.60
CA GLY A 464 15.55 3.86 19.09
C GLY A 464 14.44 3.82 18.04
N GLY A 465 14.77 3.97 16.75
CA GLY A 465 13.82 4.11 15.66
C GLY A 465 12.90 2.91 15.46
N ILE A 466 13.36 1.70 15.82
CA ILE A 466 12.54 0.48 15.80
C ILE A 466 11.32 0.57 16.73
N TYR A 467 11.43 1.28 17.86
CA TYR A 467 10.29 1.48 18.77
C TYR A 467 9.24 2.39 18.13
N VAL A 468 9.68 3.44 17.42
CA VAL A 468 8.79 4.34 16.68
C VAL A 468 8.14 3.60 15.50
N LEU A 469 8.92 2.81 14.77
CA LEU A 469 8.41 2.00 13.67
C LEU A 469 7.36 1.00 14.17
N THR A 470 7.62 0.31 15.27
CA THR A 470 6.68 -0.67 15.86
C THR A 470 5.38 -0.01 16.31
N LEU A 471 5.47 1.20 16.89
CA LEU A 471 4.31 2.02 17.25
C LEU A 471 3.48 2.36 16.00
N LEU A 472 4.13 2.85 14.94
CA LEU A 472 3.45 3.24 13.71
C LEU A 472 2.86 2.04 12.96
N ASP A 473 3.61 0.94 12.83
CA ASP A 473 3.16 -0.28 12.17
C ASP A 473 1.88 -0.83 12.83
N THR A 474 1.83 -0.82 14.16
CA THR A 474 0.68 -1.32 14.91
C THR A 474 -0.53 -0.40 14.81
N PHE A 475 -0.34 0.92 14.99
CA PHE A 475 -1.47 1.86 15.19
C PHE A 475 -1.85 2.68 13.96
N ALA A 476 -0.95 2.91 13.00
CA ALA A 476 -1.22 3.80 11.88
C ALA A 476 -2.33 3.27 10.97
N ALA A 477 -2.18 2.04 10.49
CA ALA A 477 -3.11 1.42 9.55
C ALA A 477 -4.01 0.36 10.19
N GLY A 478 -3.59 -0.29 11.28
CA GLY A 478 -4.28 -1.39 11.98
C GLY A 478 -5.81 -1.33 12.01
N THR A 479 -6.36 -0.72 13.05
CA THR A 479 -7.82 -0.53 13.21
C THR A 479 -8.38 0.55 12.27
N SER A 480 -7.56 1.54 11.93
CA SER A 480 -7.94 2.69 11.12
C SER A 480 -8.41 2.29 9.71
N ILE A 481 -7.70 1.38 9.05
CA ILE A 481 -8.05 0.94 7.70
C ILE A 481 -9.34 0.13 7.69
N LEU A 482 -9.50 -0.79 8.65
CA LEU A 482 -10.70 -1.60 8.76
C LEU A 482 -11.94 -0.72 8.98
N PHE A 483 -11.81 0.34 9.79
CA PHE A 483 -12.85 1.35 9.95
C PHE A 483 -13.10 2.13 8.65
N ALA A 484 -12.05 2.60 7.97
CA ALA A 484 -12.21 3.34 6.71
C ALA A 484 -12.92 2.50 5.63
N VAL A 485 -12.55 1.24 5.47
CA VAL A 485 -13.18 0.30 4.53
C VAL A 485 -14.61 -0.04 4.93
N LEU A 486 -14.91 -0.13 6.23
CA LEU A 486 -16.28 -0.30 6.71
C LEU A 486 -17.16 0.88 6.29
N MET A 487 -16.68 2.10 6.53
CA MET A 487 -17.39 3.32 6.13
C MET A 487 -17.50 3.43 4.60
N GLU A 488 -16.49 2.96 3.87
CA GLU A 488 -16.52 2.89 2.42
C GLU A 488 -17.61 1.93 1.91
N ALA A 489 -17.63 0.70 2.41
CA ALA A 489 -18.60 -0.31 2.01
C ALA A 489 -20.04 0.13 2.34
N ILE A 490 -20.25 0.77 3.49
CA ILE A 490 -21.54 1.38 3.87
C ILE A 490 -21.89 2.53 2.92
N GLY A 491 -20.96 3.45 2.66
CA GLY A 491 -21.16 4.60 1.78
C GLY A 491 -21.55 4.19 0.36
N VAL A 492 -20.86 3.21 -0.23
CA VAL A 492 -21.15 2.71 -1.58
C VAL A 492 -22.41 1.86 -1.62
N SER A 493 -22.58 0.93 -0.68
CA SER A 493 -23.66 -0.07 -0.78
C SER A 493 -25.01 0.42 -0.28
N TRP A 494 -25.04 1.20 0.80
CA TRP A 494 -26.27 1.66 1.44
C TRP A 494 -26.67 3.07 1.02
N PHE A 495 -25.73 4.01 1.03
CA PHE A 495 -26.04 5.41 0.75
C PHE A 495 -26.07 5.73 -0.75
N TYR A 496 -25.04 5.32 -1.49
CA TYR A 496 -25.06 5.44 -2.95
C TYR A 496 -26.02 4.41 -3.60
N GLY A 497 -26.08 3.22 -3.00
CA GLY A 497 -27.02 2.16 -3.33
C GLY A 497 -26.42 1.11 -4.27
N VAL A 498 -26.44 -0.15 -3.84
CA VAL A 498 -25.90 -1.29 -4.63
C VAL A 498 -26.53 -1.40 -6.02
N ASP A 499 -27.81 -1.08 -6.20
CA ASP A 499 -28.46 -1.17 -7.52
C ASP A 499 -27.93 -0.11 -8.49
N ARG A 500 -27.66 1.10 -8.00
CA ARG A 500 -27.04 2.17 -8.80
C ARG A 500 -25.61 1.79 -9.17
N PHE A 501 -24.82 1.33 -8.20
CA PHE A 501 -23.47 0.85 -8.45
C PHE A 501 -23.42 -0.33 -9.43
N SER A 502 -24.40 -1.23 -9.36
CA SER A 502 -24.53 -2.34 -10.31
C SER A 502 -24.86 -1.86 -11.73
N ASN A 503 -25.62 -0.78 -11.87
CA ASN A 503 -25.91 -0.14 -13.15
C ASN A 503 -24.65 0.54 -13.73
N ASP A 504 -23.87 1.20 -12.89
CA ASP A 504 -22.59 1.82 -13.29
C ASP A 504 -21.63 0.75 -13.84
N ILE A 505 -21.53 -0.39 -13.16
CA ILE A 505 -20.75 -1.53 -13.63
C ILE A 505 -21.28 -2.09 -14.96
N GLN A 506 -22.60 -2.18 -15.11
CA GLN A 506 -23.21 -2.62 -16.36
C GLN A 506 -22.90 -1.66 -17.51
N GLN A 507 -22.85 -0.35 -17.25
CA GLN A 507 -22.48 0.65 -18.26
C GLN A 507 -21.01 0.52 -18.67
N MET A 508 -20.11 0.18 -17.76
CA MET A 508 -18.69 -0.03 -18.07
C MET A 508 -18.42 -1.30 -18.86
N MET A 509 -18.94 -2.44 -18.38
CA MET A 509 -18.53 -3.76 -18.86
C MET A 509 -19.62 -4.51 -19.64
N GLY A 510 -20.83 -3.96 -19.72
CA GLY A 510 -21.97 -4.56 -20.43
C GLY A 510 -22.75 -5.63 -19.64
N PHE A 511 -22.28 -6.04 -18.46
CA PHE A 511 -22.97 -7.02 -17.60
C PHE A 511 -23.13 -6.50 -16.16
N ARG A 512 -24.24 -6.87 -15.51
CA ARG A 512 -24.48 -6.57 -14.10
C ARG A 512 -23.73 -7.55 -13.18
N PRO A 513 -23.19 -7.09 -12.03
CA PRO A 513 -22.68 -7.98 -11.00
C PRO A 513 -23.74 -9.00 -10.54
N GLY A 514 -23.31 -10.24 -10.36
CA GLY A 514 -24.15 -11.32 -9.83
C GLY A 514 -24.70 -11.01 -8.42
N LEU A 515 -25.69 -11.80 -7.98
CA LEU A 515 -26.29 -11.64 -6.65
C LEU A 515 -25.26 -11.79 -5.53
N TYR A 516 -24.29 -12.69 -5.72
CA TYR A 516 -23.16 -12.91 -4.81
C TYR A 516 -22.45 -11.61 -4.42
N TRP A 517 -21.93 -10.85 -5.40
CA TRP A 517 -21.20 -9.60 -5.15
C TRP A 517 -22.06 -8.57 -4.43
N ARG A 518 -23.32 -8.45 -4.86
CA ARG A 518 -24.28 -7.50 -4.28
C ARG A 518 -24.60 -7.82 -2.81
N LEU A 519 -24.74 -9.09 -2.46
CA LEU A 519 -24.95 -9.52 -1.07
C LEU A 519 -23.69 -9.33 -0.22
N CYS A 520 -22.51 -9.63 -0.78
CA CYS A 520 -21.24 -9.38 -0.10
C CYS A 520 -21.06 -7.91 0.26
N TRP A 521 -21.20 -7.01 -0.71
CA TRP A 521 -21.06 -5.57 -0.50
C TRP A 521 -22.08 -5.00 0.48
N LYS A 522 -23.35 -5.42 0.37
CA LYS A 522 -24.43 -4.86 1.19
C LYS A 522 -24.43 -5.38 2.63
N PHE A 523 -24.17 -6.66 2.84
CA PHE A 523 -24.39 -7.31 4.13
C PHE A 523 -23.15 -7.99 4.69
N VAL A 524 -22.51 -8.88 3.92
CA VAL A 524 -21.47 -9.76 4.46
C VAL A 524 -20.21 -8.97 4.83
N SER A 525 -19.67 -8.18 3.90
CA SER A 525 -18.44 -7.41 4.12
C SER A 525 -18.61 -6.37 5.23
N PRO A 526 -19.68 -5.55 5.27
CA PRO A 526 -19.86 -4.58 6.36
C PRO A 526 -20.07 -5.22 7.73
N ALA A 527 -20.90 -6.28 7.82
CA ALA A 527 -21.13 -6.96 9.10
C ALA A 527 -19.84 -7.59 9.63
N PHE A 528 -19.03 -8.16 8.73
CA PHE A 528 -17.76 -8.75 9.07
C PHE A 528 -16.72 -7.71 9.49
N LEU A 529 -16.55 -6.63 8.73
CA LEU A 529 -15.64 -5.55 9.08
C LEU A 529 -16.01 -4.91 10.43
N LEU A 530 -17.31 -4.72 10.68
CA LEU A 530 -17.79 -4.25 11.98
C LEU A 530 -17.40 -5.20 13.11
N PHE A 531 -17.58 -6.50 12.91
CA PHE A 531 -17.16 -7.51 13.88
C PHE A 531 -15.65 -7.44 14.16
N VAL A 532 -14.80 -7.42 13.12
CA VAL A 532 -13.34 -7.37 13.30
C VAL A 532 -12.90 -6.07 13.98
N VAL A 533 -13.46 -4.92 13.62
CA VAL A 533 -13.16 -3.63 14.27
C VAL A 533 -13.52 -3.68 15.75
N VAL A 534 -14.72 -4.14 16.11
CA VAL A 534 -15.17 -4.24 17.50
C VAL A 534 -14.26 -5.18 18.30
N VAL A 535 -13.95 -6.35 17.75
CA VAL A 535 -13.10 -7.34 18.42
C VAL A 535 -11.66 -6.83 18.55
N SER A 536 -11.13 -6.13 17.56
CA SER A 536 -9.79 -5.54 17.62
C SER A 536 -9.67 -4.47 18.71
N ILE A 537 -10.74 -3.72 18.97
CA ILE A 537 -10.78 -2.73 20.06
C ILE A 537 -10.89 -3.43 21.42
N ILE A 538 -11.74 -4.46 21.53
CA ILE A 538 -11.95 -5.20 22.80
C ILE A 538 -10.71 -5.97 23.21
N ASN A 539 -10.06 -6.67 22.27
CA ASN A 539 -8.88 -7.50 22.54
C ASN A 539 -7.56 -6.73 22.42
N PHE A 540 -7.59 -5.41 22.59
CA PHE A 540 -6.39 -4.58 22.57
C PHE A 540 -5.41 -5.04 23.64
N LYS A 541 -4.16 -5.29 23.23
CA LYS A 541 -3.05 -5.60 24.12
C LYS A 541 -2.07 -4.43 24.10
N PRO A 542 -1.53 -4.02 25.27
CA PRO A 542 -0.47 -3.02 25.32
C PRO A 542 0.69 -3.38 24.41
N LEU A 543 1.25 -2.38 23.72
CA LEU A 543 2.34 -2.58 22.78
C LEU A 543 3.60 -3.11 23.51
N SER A 544 4.23 -4.11 22.91
CA SER A 544 5.50 -4.69 23.36
C SER A 544 6.39 -4.97 22.16
N TYR A 545 7.69 -4.75 22.33
CA TYR A 545 8.72 -5.16 21.37
C TYR A 545 9.75 -6.00 22.12
N ASP A 546 9.81 -7.30 21.81
CA ASP A 546 10.57 -8.30 22.58
C ASP A 546 10.29 -8.21 24.10
N ASP A 547 11.32 -7.97 24.91
CA ASP A 547 11.21 -7.82 26.36
C ASP A 547 10.87 -6.37 26.79
N TYR A 548 10.85 -5.41 25.86
CA TYR A 548 10.51 -4.01 26.15
C TYR A 548 8.99 -3.79 26.10
N ILE A 549 8.44 -3.33 27.23
CA ILE A 549 7.04 -2.94 27.35
C ILE A 549 6.93 -1.43 27.16
N PHE A 550 6.09 -0.99 26.24
CA PHE A 550 5.92 0.43 25.97
C PHE A 550 5.25 1.15 27.15
N PRO A 551 5.67 2.39 27.46
CA PRO A 551 5.04 3.17 28.50
C PRO A 551 3.58 3.50 28.12
N PRO A 552 2.66 3.65 29.09
CA PRO A 552 1.24 3.89 28.81
C PRO A 552 0.97 5.08 27.89
N TRP A 553 1.75 6.15 28.00
CA TRP A 553 1.61 7.33 27.13
C TRP A 553 1.86 7.01 25.66
N ALA A 554 2.73 6.05 25.33
CA ALA A 554 2.99 5.66 23.95
C ALA A 554 1.76 5.00 23.34
N ASN A 555 1.04 4.17 24.11
CA ASN A 555 -0.23 3.60 23.67
C ASN A 555 -1.29 4.69 23.41
N TRP A 556 -1.36 5.74 24.24
CA TRP A 556 -2.24 6.89 24.01
C TRP A 556 -1.87 7.65 22.73
N VAL A 557 -0.57 7.83 22.45
CA VAL A 557 -0.10 8.43 21.19
C VAL A 557 -0.50 7.55 20.00
N GLY A 558 -0.32 6.23 20.10
CA GLY A 558 -0.75 5.27 19.08
C GLY A 558 -2.24 5.38 18.77
N TRP A 559 -3.10 5.34 19.79
CA TRP A 559 -4.54 5.56 19.62
C TRP A 559 -4.87 6.94 19.07
N GLY A 560 -4.11 7.98 19.41
CA GLY A 560 -4.22 9.30 18.82
C GLY A 560 -3.96 9.31 17.31
N ILE A 561 -2.96 8.55 16.84
CA ILE A 561 -2.66 8.36 15.40
C ILE A 561 -3.77 7.56 14.72
N SER A 562 -4.31 6.52 15.34
CA SER A 562 -5.43 5.78 14.76
C SER A 562 -6.68 6.67 14.63
N LEU A 563 -7.02 7.37 15.72
CA LEU A 563 -8.19 8.24 15.79
C LEU A 563 -8.09 9.46 14.88
N SER A 564 -6.89 9.99 14.63
CA SER A 564 -6.73 11.17 13.76
C SER A 564 -7.29 10.91 12.35
N SER A 565 -7.12 9.70 11.81
CA SER A 565 -7.68 9.30 10.52
C SER A 565 -9.17 8.95 10.62
N MET A 566 -9.57 8.19 11.65
CA MET A 566 -10.96 7.74 11.83
C MET A 566 -11.92 8.93 12.04
N VAL A 567 -11.49 9.94 12.80
CA VAL A 567 -12.31 11.11 13.16
C VAL A 567 -12.55 12.05 11.97
N LEU A 568 -11.74 11.99 10.91
CA LEU A 568 -11.99 12.76 9.68
C LEU A 568 -13.34 12.42 9.05
N VAL A 569 -13.80 11.18 9.16
CA VAL A 569 -15.10 10.75 8.62
C VAL A 569 -16.25 11.49 9.32
N PRO A 570 -16.45 11.39 10.65
CA PRO A 570 -17.50 12.11 11.35
C PRO A 570 -17.32 13.64 11.33
N ILE A 571 -16.09 14.16 11.43
CA ILE A 571 -15.87 15.61 11.32
C ILE A 571 -16.36 16.13 9.97
N TYR A 572 -16.04 15.45 8.87
CA TYR A 572 -16.48 15.87 7.55
C TYR A 572 -18.00 15.76 7.38
N MET A 573 -18.61 14.70 7.92
CA MET A 573 -20.07 14.54 7.94
C MET A 573 -20.74 15.71 8.67
N ILE A 574 -20.26 16.06 9.86
CA ILE A 574 -20.77 17.18 10.67
C ILE A 574 -20.54 18.52 9.95
N TYR A 575 -19.32 18.75 9.45
CA TYR A 575 -19.00 19.96 8.69
C TYR A 575 -19.94 20.14 7.49
N LYS A 576 -20.19 19.07 6.72
CA LYS A 576 -21.07 19.11 5.56
C LYS A 576 -22.52 19.38 5.98
N PHE A 577 -22.96 18.77 7.07
CA PHE A 577 -24.30 18.97 7.62
C PHE A 577 -24.53 20.43 8.07
N LEU A 578 -23.54 21.02 8.75
CA LEU A 578 -23.61 22.41 9.24
C LEU A 578 -23.44 23.46 8.13
N SER A 579 -22.72 23.16 7.06
CA SER A 579 -22.45 24.10 5.96
C SER A 579 -23.51 24.12 4.86
N THR A 580 -24.40 23.12 4.82
CA THR A 580 -25.46 23.05 3.81
C THR A 580 -26.72 23.75 4.34
N GLN A 581 -27.22 24.75 3.61
CA GLN A 581 -28.46 25.46 3.99
C GLN A 581 -29.69 24.63 3.60
N GLY A 582 -30.58 24.37 4.56
CA GLY A 582 -31.84 23.64 4.36
C GLY A 582 -32.37 23.03 5.67
N SER A 583 -33.58 22.46 5.65
CA SER A 583 -34.07 21.65 6.77
C SER A 583 -33.29 20.33 6.91
N LEU A 584 -33.28 19.72 8.10
CA LEU A 584 -32.51 18.47 8.36
C LEU A 584 -32.84 17.36 7.34
N TRP A 585 -34.09 17.29 6.89
CA TRP A 585 -34.55 16.34 5.88
C TRP A 585 -34.05 16.69 4.48
N GLU A 586 -34.10 17.96 4.07
CA GLU A 586 -33.59 18.42 2.77
C GLU A 586 -32.07 18.27 2.66
N VAL A 587 -31.34 18.50 3.75
CA VAL A 587 -29.89 18.32 3.83
C VAL A 587 -29.52 16.83 3.77
N SER A 588 -30.32 15.94 4.39
CA SER A 588 -30.11 14.50 4.33
C SER A 588 -30.47 13.88 2.97
N SER A 589 -31.41 14.47 2.22
CA SER A 589 -31.88 13.94 0.93
C SER A 589 -30.98 14.30 -0.26
N GLY A 590 -29.92 15.09 -0.06
CA GLY A 590 -29.14 15.68 -1.16
C GLY A 590 -29.97 16.70 -1.96
N PRO A 591 -29.35 17.48 -2.85
CA PRO A 591 -30.08 18.45 -3.64
C PRO A 591 -31.13 17.72 -4.50
N PRO A 592 -32.38 18.19 -4.56
CA PRO A 592 -33.39 17.58 -5.41
C PRO A 592 -32.90 17.61 -6.86
N GLN A 593 -32.80 16.43 -7.49
CA GLN A 593 -32.63 16.34 -8.93
C GLN A 593 -33.76 17.13 -9.58
N GLY A 594 -33.40 18.09 -10.43
CA GLY A 594 -34.28 19.13 -10.96
C GLY A 594 -35.69 18.64 -11.26
N ASN A 595 -36.66 19.21 -10.56
CA ASN A 595 -38.06 19.00 -10.87
C ASN A 595 -38.32 19.49 -12.29
N ARG A 596 -38.91 18.57 -13.06
CA ARG A 596 -39.51 18.83 -14.37
C ARG A 596 -40.34 20.11 -14.29
N VAL A 597 -40.09 21.00 -15.26
CA VAL A 597 -40.95 22.12 -15.60
C VAL A 597 -42.38 21.60 -15.74
N GLY A 598 -43.25 21.95 -14.79
CA GLY A 598 -44.68 21.88 -14.98
C GLY A 598 -45.07 23.04 -15.88
N GLY A 599 -45.37 22.73 -17.14
CA GLY A 599 -46.08 23.66 -18.01
C GLY A 599 -47.51 23.84 -17.51
N GLY A 600 -47.88 25.10 -17.31
CA GLY A 600 -49.22 25.61 -17.04
C GLY A 600 -49.19 27.10 -17.27
#